data_AF-A0A934XSQ6-F1
#
_entry.id   AF-A0A934XSQ6-F1
#
_cell.length_a   1.000
_cell.length_b   1.000
_cell.length_c   1.000
_cell.angle_alpha   90.00
_cell.angle_beta   90.00
_cell.angle_gamma   90.00
#
_symmetry.space_group_name_H-M   'P 1'
#
loop_
_entity.id
_entity.type
_entity.pdbx_description
1 polymer ?
#
loop_
_entity_poly.entity_id
_entity_poly.type
_entity_poly.pdbx_seq_one_letter_code
_entity_poly.pdbx_strand_id
1 'polypeptide(L)'
;MTLQTILETATYEQALVSIIHTLPAERIRQIVDYARFVQTQTLDEFALLEEADPASVAADEAVWEAQFAATQVQLTKMAKRVRGQIRAGQAKPMVFTKDGRILPE
;
A
#
# COMPACT_ATOMS: atom_id res chain seq x y z
N MET A 1 32.57 -17.93 -6.93
CA MET A 1 31.64 -16.91 -7.47
C MET A 1 31.17 -15.88 -6.43
N THR A 2 31.22 -16.15 -5.12
CA THR A 2 30.78 -15.21 -4.06
C THR A 2 31.71 -14.01 -3.84
N LEU A 3 33.04 -14.19 -3.95
CA LEU A 3 34.02 -13.11 -3.78
C LEU A 3 33.94 -12.02 -4.86
N GLN A 4 33.63 -12.41 -6.10
CA GLN A 4 33.49 -11.49 -7.23
C GLN A 4 32.30 -10.55 -7.05
N THR A 5 31.15 -11.10 -6.62
CA THR A 5 29.93 -10.34 -6.36
C THR A 5 30.11 -9.34 -5.22
N ILE A 6 30.83 -9.72 -4.15
CA ILE A 6 31.09 -8.84 -3.00
C ILE A 6 32.00 -7.65 -3.38
N LEU A 7 33.03 -7.89 -4.20
CA LEU A 7 33.94 -6.86 -4.69
C LEU A 7 33.23 -5.87 -5.64
N GLU A 8 32.30 -6.37 -6.44
CA GLU A 8 31.47 -5.56 -7.33
C GLU A 8 30.52 -4.66 -6.53
N THR A 9 29.83 -5.19 -5.51
CA THR A 9 28.95 -4.39 -4.64
C THR A 9 29.68 -3.23 -3.97
N ALA A 10 30.85 -3.48 -3.38
CA ALA A 10 31.65 -2.43 -2.73
C ALA A 10 32.10 -1.32 -3.70
N THR A 11 32.36 -1.68 -4.96
CA THR A 11 32.74 -0.73 -6.02
C THR A 11 31.55 0.14 -6.43
N TYR A 12 30.35 -0.44 -6.54
CA TYR A 12 29.14 0.30 -6.86
C TYR A 12 28.67 1.22 -5.73
N GLU A 13 28.83 0.82 -4.47
CA GLU A 13 28.52 1.67 -3.31
C GLU A 13 29.40 2.93 -3.29
N GLN A 14 30.71 2.78 -3.50
CA GLN A 14 31.64 3.92 -3.54
C GLN A 14 31.35 4.86 -4.72
N ALA A 15 31.00 4.31 -5.88
CA ALA A 15 30.59 5.11 -7.03
C ALA A 15 29.32 5.91 -6.73
N LEU A 16 28.31 5.28 -6.11
CA LEU A 16 27.04 5.93 -5.76
C LEU A 16 27.25 7.08 -4.76
N VAL A 17 28.02 6.85 -3.69
CA VAL A 17 28.34 7.88 -2.68
C VAL A 17 29.08 9.06 -3.33
N SER A 18 30.04 8.77 -4.21
CA SER A 18 30.79 9.81 -4.94
C SER A 18 29.88 10.65 -5.83
N ILE A 19 28.92 10.03 -6.53
CA ILE A 19 27.95 10.73 -7.36
C ILE A 19 27.04 11.62 -6.51
N ILE A 20 26.46 11.09 -5.43
CA ILE A 20 25.50 11.81 -4.57
C ILE A 20 26.12 13.09 -3.98
N HIS A 21 27.40 13.07 -3.58
CA HIS A 21 28.07 14.24 -3.04
C HIS A 21 28.25 15.41 -4.02
N THR A 22 28.14 15.15 -5.34
CA THR A 22 28.29 16.19 -6.36
C THR A 22 26.96 16.80 -6.80
N LEU A 23 25.84 16.25 -6.34
CA LEU A 23 24.52 16.60 -6.85
C LEU A 23 23.79 17.62 -5.96
N PRO A 24 22.92 18.46 -6.54
CA PRO A 24 22.01 19.31 -5.78
C PRO A 24 21.00 18.48 -4.96
N ALA A 25 20.54 19.00 -3.83
CA ALA A 25 19.63 18.32 -2.90
C ALA A 25 18.36 17.75 -3.57
N GLU A 26 17.79 18.45 -4.56
CA GLU A 26 16.62 17.97 -5.31
C GLU A 26 16.90 16.68 -6.10
N ARG A 27 18.12 16.52 -6.63
CA ARG A 27 18.53 15.31 -7.35
C ARG A 27 18.84 14.18 -6.39
N ILE A 28 19.41 14.49 -5.23
CA ILE A 28 19.63 13.51 -4.16
C ILE A 28 18.27 12.94 -3.70
N ARG A 29 17.26 13.80 -3.52
CA ARG A 29 15.90 13.37 -3.16
C ARG A 29 15.33 12.38 -4.18
N GLN A 30 15.44 12.67 -5.47
CA GLN A 30 14.96 11.77 -6.54
C GLN A 30 15.66 10.40 -6.50
N ILE A 31 16.97 10.38 -6.25
CA ILE A 31 17.74 9.13 -6.12
C ILE A 31 17.27 8.32 -4.91
N VAL A 32 17.04 8.98 -3.77
CA VAL A 32 16.54 8.32 -2.55
C VAL A 32 15.14 7.75 -2.77
N ASP A 33 14.25 8.50 -3.42
CA ASP A 33 12.89 8.05 -3.72
C ASP A 33 12.91 6.84 -4.68
N TYR A 34 13.78 6.86 -5.69
CA TYR A 34 13.96 5.73 -6.59
C TYR A 34 14.57 4.50 -5.88
N ALA A 35 15.58 4.69 -5.03
CA ALA A 35 16.17 3.61 -4.25
C ALA A 35 15.15 2.95 -3.31
N ARG A 36 14.26 3.75 -2.69
CA ARG A 36 13.14 3.23 -1.90
C ARG A 36 12.17 2.43 -2.76
N PHE A 37 11.82 2.92 -3.95
CA PHE A 37 10.99 2.15 -4.88
C PHE A 37 11.64 0.79 -5.21
N VAL A 38 12.92 0.77 -5.59
CA VAL A 38 13.64 -0.50 -5.85
C VAL A 38 13.62 -1.40 -4.63
N GLN A 39 13.85 -0.85 -3.44
CA GLN A 39 13.76 -1.61 -2.17
C GLN A 39 12.36 -2.22 -1.99
N THR A 40 11.28 -1.52 -2.34
CA THR A 40 9.91 -2.10 -2.25
C THR A 40 9.68 -3.24 -3.21
N GLN A 41 10.31 -3.23 -4.40
CA GLN A 41 10.20 -4.33 -5.37
C GLN A 41 10.95 -5.58 -4.91
N THR A 42 11.94 -5.43 -4.03
CA THR A 42 12.67 -6.56 -3.43
C THR A 42 11.98 -7.15 -2.20
N LEU A 43 10.91 -6.51 -1.70
CA LEU A 43 10.11 -7.08 -0.62
C LEU A 43 9.17 -8.13 -1.22
N ASP A 44 9.38 -9.39 -0.87
CA ASP A 44 8.52 -10.54 -1.25
C ASP A 44 7.04 -10.33 -0.89
N GLU A 45 6.75 -9.40 0.04
CA GLU A 45 5.42 -9.01 0.46
C GLU A 45 4.55 -8.46 -0.71
N PHE A 46 5.18 -7.90 -1.75
CA PHE A 46 4.48 -7.51 -3.00
C PHE A 46 4.60 -8.56 -4.12
N ALA A 47 5.56 -9.48 -4.04
CA ALA A 47 5.69 -10.58 -5.00
C ALA A 47 4.59 -11.64 -4.84
N LEU A 48 3.93 -11.68 -3.66
CA LEU A 48 2.75 -12.51 -3.37
C LEU A 48 1.43 -11.92 -3.88
N LEU A 49 1.43 -10.73 -4.47
CA LEU A 49 0.33 -10.32 -5.34
C LEU A 49 0.46 -11.11 -6.64
N GLU A 50 0.13 -12.40 -6.60
CA GLU A 50 -0.13 -13.17 -7.81
C GLU A 50 -1.04 -12.30 -8.68
N GLU A 51 -0.63 -12.05 -9.93
CA GLU A 51 -1.53 -11.45 -10.90
C GLU A 51 -2.76 -12.35 -10.96
N ALA A 52 -3.85 -11.90 -10.33
CA ALA A 52 -5.03 -12.71 -10.18
C ALA A 52 -5.50 -13.10 -11.58
N ASP A 53 -5.60 -14.40 -11.81
CA ASP A 53 -6.07 -14.94 -13.08
C ASP A 53 -7.41 -14.25 -13.45
N PRO A 54 -7.54 -13.65 -14.64
CA PRO A 54 -8.75 -12.95 -15.03
C PRO A 54 -10.03 -13.77 -14.86
N ALA A 55 -9.96 -15.10 -15.02
CA ALA A 55 -11.10 -15.97 -14.78
C ALA A 55 -11.44 -16.12 -13.28
N SER A 56 -10.44 -16.17 -12.40
CA SER A 56 -10.63 -16.12 -10.94
C SER A 56 -11.29 -14.80 -10.51
N VAL A 57 -10.82 -13.66 -11.04
CA VAL A 57 -11.43 -12.36 -10.75
C VAL A 57 -12.89 -12.31 -11.19
N ALA A 58 -13.21 -12.83 -12.37
CA ALA A 58 -14.58 -12.88 -12.87
C ALA A 58 -15.50 -13.80 -12.05
N ALA A 59 -14.97 -14.92 -11.56
CA ALA A 59 -15.70 -15.83 -10.68
C ALA A 59 -16.00 -15.18 -9.32
N ASP A 60 -15.01 -14.51 -8.73
CA ASP A 60 -15.19 -13.76 -7.50
C ASP A 60 -16.20 -12.63 -7.66
N GLU A 61 -16.12 -11.87 -8.76
CA GLU A 61 -17.07 -10.80 -9.06
C GLU A 61 -18.52 -11.32 -9.18
N ALA A 62 -18.72 -12.50 -9.78
CA ALA A 62 -20.04 -13.11 -9.87
C ALA A 62 -20.61 -13.49 -8.49
N VAL A 63 -19.75 -13.95 -7.57
CA VAL A 63 -20.15 -14.23 -6.18
C VAL A 63 -20.51 -12.92 -5.46
N TRP A 64 -19.70 -11.88 -5.62
CA TRP A 64 -19.97 -10.55 -5.07
C TRP A 64 -21.29 -9.98 -5.56
N GLU A 65 -21.56 -10.05 -6.87
CA GLU A 65 -22.79 -9.56 -7.47
C GLU A 65 -24.02 -10.31 -6.93
N ALA A 66 -23.93 -11.65 -6.82
CA ALA A 66 -25.02 -12.46 -6.27
C ALA A 66 -25.33 -12.09 -4.80
N GLN A 67 -24.29 -11.90 -3.98
CA GLN A 67 -24.46 -11.50 -2.58
C GLN A 67 -24.99 -10.08 -2.46
N PHE A 68 -24.51 -9.16 -3.30
CA PHE A 68 -24.98 -7.78 -3.32
C PHE A 68 -26.44 -7.69 -3.74
N ALA A 69 -26.83 -8.37 -4.83
CA ALA A 69 -28.21 -8.44 -5.28
C ALA A 69 -29.15 -9.01 -4.21
N ALA A 70 -28.71 -10.06 -3.49
CA ALA A 70 -29.49 -10.65 -2.41
C ALA A 70 -29.65 -9.76 -1.16
N THR A 71 -28.73 -8.81 -0.94
CA THR A 71 -28.67 -7.99 0.29
C THR A 71 -28.91 -6.49 0.06
N GLN A 72 -29.18 -6.08 -1.17
CA GLN A 72 -29.25 -4.66 -1.57
C GLN A 72 -30.25 -3.84 -0.75
N VAL A 73 -31.41 -4.42 -0.43
CA VAL A 73 -32.46 -3.75 0.37
C VAL A 73 -31.98 -3.52 1.80
N GLN A 74 -31.36 -4.53 2.41
CA GLN A 74 -30.82 -4.49 3.77
C GLN A 74 -29.65 -3.50 3.86
N LEU A 75 -28.75 -3.51 2.87
CA LEU A 75 -27.66 -2.55 2.75
C LEU A 75 -28.18 -1.11 2.62
N THR A 76 -29.21 -0.90 1.81
CA THR A 76 -29.86 0.41 1.66
C THR A 76 -30.47 0.89 2.99
N LYS A 77 -31.15 0.01 3.72
CA LYS A 77 -31.71 0.32 5.05
C LYS A 77 -30.61 0.64 6.05
N MET A 78 -29.52 -0.12 6.04
CA MET A 78 -28.35 0.11 6.90
C MET A 78 -27.71 1.46 6.59
N ALA A 79 -27.49 1.79 5.32
CA ALA A 79 -26.94 3.06 4.89
C ALA A 79 -27.81 4.25 5.33
N LYS A 80 -29.13 4.14 5.17
CA LYS A 80 -30.08 5.17 5.65
C LYS A 80 -29.98 5.37 7.16
N ARG A 81 -29.93 4.28 7.94
CA ARG A 81 -29.79 4.32 9.41
C ARG A 81 -28.48 5.00 9.82
N VAL A 82 -27.36 4.58 9.26
CA VAL A 82 -26.03 5.14 9.60
C VAL A 82 -25.95 6.62 9.22
N ARG A 83 -26.48 7.01 8.05
CA ARG A 83 -26.58 8.43 7.67
C ARG A 83 -27.42 9.23 8.67
N GLY A 84 -28.50 8.65 9.19
CA GLY A 84 -29.31 9.24 10.26
C GLY A 84 -28.50 9.45 11.54
N GLN A 85 -27.76 8.43 11.99
CA GLN A 85 -26.91 8.50 13.18
C GLN A 85 -25.81 9.56 13.05
N ILE A 86 -25.16 9.64 11.88
CA ILE A 86 -24.15 10.68 11.60
C ILE A 86 -24.78 12.08 11.71
N ARG A 87 -25.92 12.31 11.05
CA ARG A 87 -26.61 13.62 11.09
C ARG A 87 -27.10 13.98 12.50
N ALA A 88 -27.47 12.99 13.30
CA ALA A 88 -27.86 13.17 14.69
C ALA A 88 -26.67 13.34 15.65
N GLY A 89 -25.43 13.35 15.17
CA GLY A 89 -24.23 13.45 16.01
C GLY A 89 -23.98 12.20 16.86
N GLN A 90 -24.60 11.07 16.52
CA GLN A 90 -24.46 9.79 17.24
C GLN A 90 -23.30 8.94 16.72
N ALA A 91 -22.61 9.39 15.66
CA ALA A 91 -21.42 8.72 15.16
C ALA A 91 -20.22 9.03 16.05
N LYS A 92 -19.46 7.99 16.41
CA LYS A 92 -18.22 8.16 17.18
C LYS A 92 -17.09 8.64 16.24
N PRO A 93 -16.33 9.68 16.61
CA PRO A 93 -15.18 10.10 15.84
C PRO A 93 -14.09 9.03 15.91
N MET A 94 -13.52 8.67 14.76
CA MET A 94 -12.31 7.86 14.70
C MET A 94 -11.11 8.79 14.95
N VAL A 95 -10.44 8.60 16.09
CA VAL A 95 -9.26 9.39 16.48
C VAL A 95 -8.02 8.53 16.28
N PHE A 96 -6.97 9.12 15.71
CA PHE A 96 -5.69 8.47 15.51
C PHE A 96 -4.65 8.96 16.52
N THR A 97 -3.81 8.06 17.01
CA THR A 97 -2.61 8.43 17.78
C THR A 97 -1.59 9.13 16.87
N LYS A 98 -0.60 9.78 17.47
CA LYS A 98 0.51 10.41 16.72
C LYS A 98 1.32 9.41 15.89
N ASP A 99 1.22 8.13 16.22
CA ASP A 99 1.91 7.01 15.59
C ASP A 99 1.02 6.29 14.56
N GLY A 100 -0.16 6.85 14.25
CA GLY A 100 -1.06 6.37 13.21
C GLY A 100 -1.98 5.21 13.62
N ARG A 101 -2.04 4.85 14.91
CA ARG A 101 -2.97 3.80 15.40
C ARG A 101 -4.34 4.39 15.70
N ILE A 102 -5.40 3.61 15.52
CA ILE A 102 -6.75 4.01 15.98
C ILE A 102 -6.74 3.98 17.51
N LEU A 103 -7.15 5.08 18.13
CA LEU A 103 -7.27 5.18 19.58
C LEU A 103 -8.44 4.28 20.04
N PRO A 104 -8.21 3.27 20.90
CA PRO A 104 -9.28 2.40 21.40
C PRO A 104 -10.26 3.20 22.26
N GLU A 105 -11.51 2.73 22.33
CA GLU A 105 -12.61 3.40 23.05
C GLU A 105 -12.32 3.70 24.53
#